data_AF-A0A0U2X1C5-F1
#
_entry.id   AF-A0A0U2X1C5-F1
#
_cell.length_a   1.000
_cell.length_b   1.000
_cell.length_c   1.000
_cell.angle_alpha   90.00
_cell.angle_beta   90.00
_cell.angle_gamma   90.00
#
_symmetry.space_group_name_H-M   'P 1'
#
loop_
_entity.id
_entity.type
_entity.pdbx_description
1 polymer ?
#
loop_
_entity_poly.entity_id
_entity_poly.type
_entity_poly.pdbx_seq_one_letter_code
_entity_poly.pdbx_strand_id
1 'polypeptide(L)' 'MNRRKKIVTKFQKKDKRTNAKLYKSKKPGYVSKAEREKLAAQEVEQVSIEPNLEQE' A
#
# COMPACT_ATOMS: atom_id res chain seq x y z
N MET A 1 -12.42 -18.98 -26.77
CA MET A 1 -13.04 -17.89 -25.99
C MET A 1 -14.28 -18.42 -25.32
N ASN A 2 -14.16 -18.78 -24.05
CA ASN A 2 -15.30 -19.16 -23.22
C ASN A 2 -15.77 -17.93 -22.42
N ARG A 3 -17.06 -17.87 -22.09
CA ARG A 3 -17.65 -16.75 -21.31
C ARG A 3 -16.84 -16.44 -20.06
N ARG A 4 -16.40 -17.47 -19.33
CA ARG A 4 -15.53 -17.34 -18.14
C ARG A 4 -14.24 -16.56 -18.44
N LYS A 5 -13.49 -16.95 -19.48
CA LYS A 5 -12.24 -16.26 -19.87
C LYS A 5 -12.50 -14.82 -20.32
N LYS A 6 -13.62 -14.55 -21.01
CA LYS A 6 -14.02 -13.18 -21.40
C LYS A 6 -14.35 -12.31 -20.19
N ILE A 7 -15.01 -12.88 -19.18
CA ILE A 7 -15.36 -12.18 -17.94
C ILE A 7 -14.08 -11.83 -17.16
N VAL A 8 -13.22 -12.82 -16.91
CA VAL A 8 -11.95 -12.63 -16.17
C VAL A 8 -11.06 -11.58 -16.83
N THR A 9 -10.85 -11.68 -18.14
CA THR A 9 -10.01 -10.72 -18.87
C THR A 9 -10.58 -9.29 -18.85
N LYS A 10 -11.92 -9.13 -18.85
CA LYS A 10 -12.56 -7.81 -18.72
C LYS A 10 -12.33 -7.21 -17.33
N PHE A 11 -12.49 -7.99 -16.26
CA PHE A 11 -12.26 -7.52 -14.89
C PHE A 11 -10.79 -7.15 -14.67
N GLN A 12 -9.85 -8.03 -15.04
CA GLN A 12 -8.42 -7.75 -14.92
C GLN A 12 -8.00 -6.46 -15.64
N LYS A 13 -8.57 -6.16 -16.81
CA LYS A 13 -8.30 -4.91 -17.53
C LYS A 13 -8.84 -3.68 -16.80
N LYS A 14 -10.01 -3.79 -16.15
CA LYS A 14 -10.58 -2.72 -15.33
C LYS A 14 -9.73 -2.47 -14.09
N ASP A 15 -9.37 -3.52 -13.38
CA ASP A 15 -8.56 -3.45 -12.16
C ASP A 15 -7.19 -2.84 -12.44
N LYS A 16 -6.54 -3.22 -13.55
CA LYS A 16 -5.28 -2.60 -13.99
C LYS A 16 -5.44 -1.11 -14.28
N ARG A 17 -6.56 -0.70 -14.89
CA ARG A 17 -6.82 0.71 -15.22
C ARG A 17 -7.14 1.53 -13.98
N THR A 18 -7.81 0.98 -12.98
CA THR A 18 -8.09 1.68 -11.71
C THR A 18 -6.82 1.77 -10.87
N ASN A 19 -6.06 0.68 -10.74
CA ASN A 19 -4.79 0.67 -10.01
C ASN A 19 -3.78 1.63 -10.62
N ALA A 20 -3.66 1.68 -11.95
CA ALA A 20 -2.77 2.63 -12.62
C ALA A 20 -3.15 4.11 -12.38
N LYS A 21 -4.43 4.40 -12.11
CA LYS A 21 -4.92 5.75 -11.78
C LYS A 21 -4.80 6.09 -10.29
N LEU A 22 -4.84 5.08 -9.42
CA LEU A 22 -4.79 5.25 -7.98
C LEU A 22 -3.40 5.69 -7.50
N TYR A 23 -2.33 5.22 -8.15
CA TYR A 23 -0.96 5.59 -7.79
C TYR A 23 -0.49 6.83 -8.56
N LYS A 24 -0.59 8.02 -7.93
CA LYS A 24 -0.12 9.30 -8.52
C LYS A 24 1.42 9.41 -8.63
N SER A 25 2.17 8.75 -7.74
CA SER A 25 3.63 8.57 -7.84
C SER A 25 4.08 7.49 -6.83
N LYS A 26 5.08 6.68 -7.20
CA LYS A 26 5.73 5.73 -6.27
C LYS A 26 6.84 6.37 -5.43
N LYS A 27 7.12 7.67 -5.63
CA LYS A 27 8.17 8.37 -4.90
C LYS A 27 7.56 8.91 -3.60
N PRO A 28 8.20 8.73 -2.44
CA PRO A 28 7.81 9.49 -1.26
C PRO A 28 7.90 10.97 -1.61
N GLY A 29 6.88 11.74 -1.23
CA GLY A 29 6.97 13.20 -1.30
C GLY A 29 8.21 13.68 -0.54
N TYR A 30 8.81 14.78 -0.99
CA TYR A 30 9.91 15.36 -0.24
C TYR A 30 9.39 15.86 1.11
N VAL A 31 9.69 15.12 2.17
CA VAL A 31 9.51 15.53 3.56
C VAL A 31 10.78 16.20 4.07
N SER A 32 10.59 17.29 4.80
CA SER A 32 11.68 18.04 5.43
C SER A 32 12.44 17.17 6.44
N LYS A 33 13.65 17.60 6.83
CA LYS A 33 14.47 16.84 7.80
C LYS A 33 13.73 16.67 9.15
N ALA A 34 13.09 17.73 9.62
CA ALA A 34 12.30 17.71 10.86
C ALA A 34 11.10 16.77 10.80
N GLU A 35 10.41 16.66 9.66
CA GLU A 35 9.29 15.72 9.50
C GLU A 35 9.76 14.27 9.41
N ARG A 36 10.92 14.04 8.79
CA ARG A 36 11.51 12.70 8.70
C ARG A 36 11.94 12.17 10.08
N GLU A 37 12.47 13.03 10.96
CA GLU A 37 12.80 12.67 12.34
C GLU A 37 11.55 12.36 13.18
N LYS A 38 10.47 13.13 13.02
CA LYS A 38 9.19 12.87 13.70
C LYS A 38 8.53 11.56 13.25
N LEU A 39 8.58 11.26 11.95
CA LEU A 39 8.04 10.02 11.41
C LEU A 39 8.86 8.80 11.84
N ALA A 40 10.19 8.92 11.89
CA ALA A 40 11.05 7.84 12.39
C ALA A 40 10.80 7.55 13.88
N ALA A 41 10.58 8.58 14.70
CA ALA A 41 10.21 8.40 16.12
C ALA A 41 8.85 7.67 16.27
N GLN A 42 7.85 8.03 15.45
CA GLN A 42 6.54 7.39 15.45
C GLN A 42 6.56 5.94 14.93
N GLU A 43 7.36 5.63 13.92
CA GLU A 43 7.52 4.25 13.44
C GLU A 43 8.18 3.35 14.49
N VAL A 44 9.15 3.87 15.26
CA VAL A 44 9.80 3.12 16.35
C VAL A 44 8.83 2.84 17.50
N GLU A 45 7.95 3.78 17.84
CA GLU A 45 6.90 3.57 18.85
C GLU A 45 5.91 2.48 18.42
N GLN A 46 5.49 2.45 17.14
CA GLN A 46 4.54 1.45 16.64
C GLN A 46 5.11 0.03 16.59
N VAL A 47 6.39 -0.15 16.25
CA VAL A 47 7.04 -1.47 16.21
C VAL A 47 7.19 -2.10 17.61
N SER A 48 7.21 -1.29 18.68
CA SER A 48 7.30 -1.79 20.05
C SER A 48 5.98 -2.31 20.66
N ILE A 49 4.84 -2.08 20.01
CA ILE A 49 3.51 -2.45 20.51
C ILE A 49 3.08 -3.85 20.00
N GLU A 50 3.69 -4.34 18.92
CA GLU A 50 3.35 -5.62 18.27
C GLU A 50 3.90 -6.92 18.90
N PRO A 51 4.86 -6.96 19.87
CA PRO A 51 5.42 -8.26 20.31
C PRO A 51 4.57 -9.01 21.36
N ASN A 52 3.34 -8.58 21.68
CA ASN A 52 2.56 -9.19 22.78
C ASN A 52 1.17 -9.74 22.40
N LEU A 53 0.98 -10.19 21.15
CA LEU A 53 -0.29 -10.79 20.70
C LEU A 53 -0.13 -12.16 20.01
N GLU A 54 0.90 -12.93 20.39
CA GLU A 54 1.10 -14.33 19.92
C GLU A 54 1.07 -15.37 21.06
N GLN A 55 0.40 -15.10 22.17
CA GLN A 55 0.15 -16.11 23.21
C GLN A 55 -1.31 -16.08 23.66
N GLU A 56 -2.17 -16.78 22.92
CA GLU A 56 -3.36 -17.54 23.40
C GLU A 56 -4.00 -18.36 22.26
#